data_AF-A0A534X9H0-F1
#
_entry.id   AF-A0A534X9H0-F1
#
_cell.length_a   1.000
_cell.length_b   1.000
_cell.length_c   1.000
_cell.angle_alpha   90.00
_cell.angle_beta   90.00
_cell.angle_gamma   90.00
#
_symmetry.space_group_name_H-M   'P 1'
#
loop_
_entity.id
_entity.type
_entity.pdbx_description
1 polymer ?
#
loop_
_entity_poly.entity_id
_entity_poly.type
_entity_poly.pdbx_seq_one_letter_code
_entity_poly.pdbx_strand_id
1 'polypeptide(L)'
;MARAEPEAGTVPSPPPADDPRDDATHRRARPKYRAWADLMRRAFEADVLACPKCGGRMIVLATIEDPAVIRRILTHLGLSMEAGEALPPARASPWADSPSE
;
A
#
# COMPACT_ATOMS: atom_id res chain seq x y z
N MET A 1 20.84 -7.55 60.81
CA MET A 1 21.26 -6.14 60.66
C MET A 1 20.66 -5.63 59.36
N ALA A 2 19.70 -4.71 59.45
CA ALA A 2 19.10 -4.04 58.29
C ALA A 2 19.85 -2.72 58.05
N ARG A 3 20.20 -2.44 56.79
CA ARG A 3 20.57 -1.14 56.17
C ARG A 3 21.18 -1.44 54.79
N ALA A 4 20.98 -0.71 53.70
CA ALA A 4 20.02 0.28 53.22
C ALA A 4 20.35 0.42 51.71
N GLU A 5 19.36 0.47 50.82
CA GLU A 5 19.56 0.82 49.40
C GLU A 5 19.94 2.30 49.24
N PRO A 6 20.77 2.66 48.24
CA PRO A 6 20.77 4.00 47.69
C PRO A 6 20.02 4.05 46.36
N GLU A 7 18.84 4.70 46.38
CA GLU A 7 18.17 5.24 45.19
C GLU A 7 19.04 6.29 44.50
N ALA A 8 19.24 6.16 43.19
CA ALA A 8 19.75 7.22 42.34
C ALA A 8 18.61 7.71 41.43
N GLY A 9 18.09 8.88 41.78
CA GLY A 9 16.91 9.50 41.17
C GLY A 9 17.03 9.75 39.67
N THR A 10 15.94 9.46 38.98
CA THR A 10 15.72 9.81 37.57
C THR A 10 15.42 11.31 37.45
N VAL A 11 16.16 12.01 36.58
CA VAL A 11 15.89 13.41 36.24
C VAL A 11 14.81 13.43 35.15
N PRO A 12 13.69 14.16 35.31
CA PRO A 12 12.69 14.26 34.26
C PRO A 12 13.15 15.22 33.15
N SER A 13 13.06 14.76 31.90
CA SER A 13 13.25 15.57 30.68
C SER A 13 12.08 16.55 30.51
N PRO A 14 12.31 17.79 30.03
CA PRO A 14 11.21 18.70 29.69
C PRO A 14 10.41 18.19 28.48
N PRO A 15 9.11 18.54 28.37
CA PRO A 15 8.27 18.16 27.24
C PRO A 15 8.69 18.93 25.97
N PRO A 16 8.49 18.36 24.77
CA PRO A 16 8.73 19.07 23.52
C PRO A 16 7.76 20.25 23.40
N ALA A 17 8.29 21.40 23.00
CA ALA A 17 7.49 22.58 22.69
C ALA A 17 6.72 22.34 21.38
N ASP A 18 5.39 22.48 21.43
CA ASP A 18 4.54 22.55 20.24
C ASP A 18 4.81 23.89 19.52
N ASP A 19 5.40 23.85 18.33
CA ASP A 19 5.56 25.02 17.47
C ASP A 19 4.35 25.11 16.50
N PRO A 20 3.45 26.12 16.64
CA PRO A 20 2.18 26.16 15.91
C PRO A 20 2.32 26.79 14.52
N ARG A 21 3.48 26.65 13.86
CA ARG A 21 3.75 27.26 12.56
C ARG A 21 3.94 26.21 11.46
N ASP A 22 2.85 25.56 11.06
CA ASP A 22 2.72 25.07 9.68
C ASP A 22 1.24 24.87 9.27
N ASP A 23 0.39 25.83 9.64
CA ASP A 23 -0.93 26.01 9.02
C ASP A 23 -0.77 27.03 7.88
N ALA A 24 -0.99 26.57 6.64
CA ALA A 24 -1.64 27.32 5.54
C ALA A 24 -1.08 27.09 4.12
N THR A 25 -0.02 26.30 3.89
CA THR A 25 0.47 26.10 2.50
C THR A 25 0.59 24.62 2.13
N HIS A 26 -0.38 24.15 1.33
CA HIS A 26 -0.43 22.85 0.65
C HIS A 26 -1.05 21.64 1.37
N ARG A 27 -2.24 21.79 1.94
CA ARG A 27 -3.20 20.67 1.93
C ARG A 27 -3.87 20.56 0.56
N ARG A 28 -3.08 20.45 -0.53
CA ARG A 28 -3.59 19.78 -1.74
C ARG A 28 -4.04 18.43 -1.22
N ALA A 29 -5.35 18.15 -1.24
CA ALA A 29 -5.87 16.89 -0.73
C ALA A 29 -5.08 15.78 -1.42
N ARG A 30 -4.11 15.18 -0.71
CA ARG A 30 -3.34 14.07 -1.24
C ARG A 30 -4.39 13.07 -1.72
N PRO A 31 -4.31 12.57 -2.97
CA PRO A 31 -5.22 11.53 -3.42
C PRO A 31 -5.26 10.49 -2.31
N LYS A 32 -6.45 10.20 -1.79
CA LYS A 32 -6.60 9.15 -0.80
C LYS A 32 -6.20 7.86 -1.52
N TYR A 33 -4.93 7.47 -1.41
CA TYR A 33 -4.43 6.24 -2.01
C TYR A 33 -5.28 5.11 -1.46
N ARG A 34 -6.04 4.47 -2.36
CA ARG A 34 -6.84 3.31 -2.01
C ARG A 34 -5.89 2.12 -1.96
N ALA A 35 -6.13 1.18 -1.05
CA ALA A 35 -5.43 -0.09 -1.09
C ALA A 35 -5.71 -0.75 -2.45
N TRP A 36 -4.71 -1.41 -3.04
CA TRP A 36 -4.86 -2.07 -4.33
C TRP A 36 -6.10 -2.98 -4.39
N ALA A 37 -6.35 -3.75 -3.33
CA ALA A 37 -7.53 -4.63 -3.24
C ALA A 37 -8.86 -3.86 -3.32
N ASP A 38 -8.93 -2.65 -2.74
CA ASP A 38 -10.14 -1.81 -2.84
C ASP A 38 -10.37 -1.34 -4.28
N LEU A 39 -9.29 -1.06 -5.03
CA LEU A 39 -9.39 -0.72 -6.44
C LEU A 39 -9.88 -1.92 -7.26
N MET A 40 -9.33 -3.11 -7.02
CA MET A 40 -9.76 -4.32 -7.73
C MET A 40 -11.26 -4.60 -7.49
N ARG A 41 -11.73 -4.45 -6.25
CA ARG A 41 -13.15 -4.61 -5.91
C ARG A 41 -14.03 -3.55 -6.58
N ARG A 42 -13.56 -2.32 -6.74
CA ARG A 42 -14.34 -1.24 -7.37
C ARG A 42 -14.37 -1.34 -8.89
N ALA A 43 -13.27 -1.73 -9.51
CA ALA A 43 -13.14 -1.73 -10.97
C ALA A 43 -13.64 -3.04 -11.59
N PHE A 44 -13.48 -4.16 -10.89
CA PHE A 44 -13.75 -5.50 -11.41
C PHE A 44 -14.74 -6.31 -10.57
N GLU A 45 -15.32 -5.70 -9.51
CA GLU A 45 -16.18 -6.40 -8.55
C GLU A 45 -15.51 -7.62 -7.88
N ALA A 46 -14.17 -7.67 -7.93
CA ALA A 46 -13.37 -8.79 -7.47
C ALA A 46 -12.71 -8.52 -6.11
N ASP A 47 -13.00 -9.34 -5.09
CA ASP A 47 -12.28 -9.33 -3.82
C ASP A 47 -11.07 -10.27 -3.88
N VAL A 48 -9.96 -9.74 -4.38
CA VAL A 48 -8.69 -10.46 -4.60
C VAL A 48 -8.03 -11.01 -3.33
N LEU A 49 -8.52 -10.64 -2.13
CA LEU A 49 -8.02 -11.12 -0.85
C LEU A 49 -9.04 -12.02 -0.13
N ALA A 50 -10.11 -12.45 -0.78
CA ALA A 50 -11.01 -13.49 -0.29
C ALA A 50 -10.55 -14.85 -0.83
N CYS A 51 -10.43 -15.85 0.05
CA CYS A 51 -10.12 -17.21 -0.36
C CYS A 51 -11.33 -17.82 -1.09
N PRO A 52 -11.20 -18.28 -2.35
CA PRO A 52 -12.32 -18.84 -3.10
C PRO A 52 -12.77 -20.22 -2.58
N LYS A 53 -11.95 -20.89 -1.76
CA LYS A 53 -12.26 -22.23 -1.21
C LYS A 53 -13.00 -22.18 0.12
N CYS A 54 -12.62 -21.26 1.00
CA CYS A 54 -13.13 -21.21 2.38
C CYS A 54 -13.69 -19.84 2.81
N GLY A 55 -13.61 -18.81 1.98
CA GLY A 55 -14.08 -17.46 2.30
C GLY A 55 -13.21 -16.67 3.30
N GLY A 56 -12.13 -17.26 3.82
CA GLY A 56 -11.20 -16.59 4.71
C GLY A 56 -10.43 -15.44 4.05
N ARG A 57 -9.84 -14.55 4.85
CA ARG A 57 -9.00 -13.45 4.36
C ARG A 57 -7.58 -13.93 4.05
N MET A 58 -7.12 -13.61 2.85
CA MET A 58 -5.75 -13.83 2.40
C MET A 58 -4.92 -12.55 2.61
N ILE A 59 -3.60 -12.70 2.70
CA ILE A 59 -2.64 -11.59 2.76
C ILE A 59 -1.68 -11.69 1.58
N VAL A 60 -1.20 -10.55 1.08
CA VAL A 60 -0.15 -10.50 0.07
C VAL A 60 1.18 -10.74 0.76
N LEU A 61 1.90 -11.77 0.34
CA LEU A 61 3.22 -12.11 0.90
C LEU A 61 4.37 -11.47 0.13
N ALA A 62 4.29 -11.47 -1.20
CA ALA A 62 5.31 -10.92 -2.08
C ALA A 62 4.74 -10.58 -3.45
N THR A 63 5.36 -9.62 -4.12
CA THR A 63 5.21 -9.37 -5.56
C THR A 63 6.42 -9.98 -6.25
N ILE A 64 6.19 -10.80 -7.27
CA ILE A 64 7.27 -11.45 -8.03
C ILE A 64 7.36 -10.77 -9.40
N GLU A 65 8.53 -10.22 -9.69
CA GLU A 65 8.78 -9.47 -10.94
C GLU A 65 9.77 -10.17 -11.88
N ASP A 66 10.57 -11.12 -11.40
CA ASP A 66 11.52 -11.86 -12.24
C ASP A 66 10.77 -12.78 -13.23
N PRO A 67 10.90 -12.54 -14.55
CA PRO A 67 10.25 -13.36 -15.56
C PRO A 67 10.59 -14.85 -15.45
N ALA A 68 11.84 -15.21 -15.14
CA ALA A 68 12.23 -16.62 -15.02
C ALA A 68 11.49 -17.33 -13.87
N VAL A 69 11.31 -16.63 -12.74
CA VAL A 69 10.57 -17.16 -11.58
C VAL A 69 9.08 -17.26 -11.89
N ILE A 70 8.49 -16.22 -12.48
CA ILE A 70 7.08 -16.23 -12.91
C ILE A 70 6.81 -17.42 -13.82
N ARG A 71 7.66 -17.62 -14.84
CA ARG A 71 7.54 -18.74 -15.79
C ARG A 71 7.54 -20.08 -15.08
N ARG A 72 8.51 -20.29 -14.18
CA ARG A 72 8.63 -21.56 -13.43
C ARG A 72 7.38 -21.85 -12.60
N ILE A 73 6.81 -20.85 -11.94
CA ILE A 73 5.61 -21.01 -11.11
C ILE A 73 4.40 -21.34 -11.99
N LEU A 74 4.15 -20.57 -13.05
CA LEU A 74 3.00 -20.78 -13.92
C LEU A 74 3.04 -22.15 -14.61
N THR A 75 4.22 -22.58 -15.10
CA THR A 75 4.40 -23.93 -15.67
C THR A 75 4.10 -25.02 -14.65
N HIS A 76 4.56 -24.88 -13.41
CA HIS A 76 4.28 -25.87 -12.35
C HIS A 76 2.79 -25.99 -12.03
N LEU A 77 2.05 -24.88 -12.12
CA LEU A 77 0.61 -24.83 -11.90
C LEU A 77 -0.22 -25.21 -13.14
N GLY A 78 0.41 -25.42 -14.30
CA GLY A 78 -0.28 -25.68 -15.56
C GLY A 78 -1.06 -24.47 -16.10
N LEU A 79 -0.64 -23.25 -15.76
CA LEU A 79 -1.29 -22.01 -16.19
C LEU A 79 -0.60 -21.42 -17.44
N SER A 80 -1.39 -20.75 -18.28
CA SER A 80 -0.88 -20.06 -19.47
C SER A 80 0.01 -18.87 -19.09
N MET A 81 1.02 -18.60 -19.92
CA MET A 81 1.89 -17.43 -19.80
C MET A 81 1.53 -16.32 -20.78
N GLU A 82 0.62 -16.59 -21.72
CA GLU A 82 0.16 -15.55 -22.63
C GLU A 82 -0.63 -14.52 -21.83
N ALA A 83 -0.21 -13.27 -21.93
CA ALA A 83 -1.05 -12.17 -21.49
C ALA A 83 -2.37 -12.26 -22.27
N GLY A 84 -3.50 -12.02 -21.60
CA GLY A 84 -4.79 -11.96 -22.28
C GLY A 84 -4.80 -10.90 -23.37
N GLU A 85 -5.88 -10.90 -24.16
CA GLU A 85 -6.09 -9.91 -25.24
C GLU A 85 -5.78 -8.49 -24.76
N ALA A 86 -5.08 -7.73 -25.61
CA ALA A 86 -4.67 -6.37 -25.27
C ALA A 86 -5.91 -5.54 -24.92
N LEU A 87 -5.87 -4.87 -23.78
CA LEU A 87 -6.93 -3.93 -23.41
C LEU A 87 -7.00 -2.82 -24.46
N PRO A 88 -8.20 -2.38 -24.85
CA PRO A 88 -8.34 -1.22 -25.72
C PRO A 88 -7.63 -0.01 -25.09
N PRO A 89 -7.14 0.93 -25.92
CA PRO A 89 -6.42 2.10 -25.43
C PRO A 89 -7.25 2.83 -24.37
N ALA A 90 -6.60 3.20 -23.28
CA ALA A 90 -7.24 3.94 -22.20
C ALA A 90 -7.82 5.25 -22.75
N ARG A 91 -9.00 5.65 -22.23
CA ARG A 91 -9.59 6.94 -22.58
C ARG A 91 -8.62 8.06 -22.23
N ALA A 92 -8.44 9.01 -23.15
CA ALA A 92 -7.60 10.17 -22.96
C ALA A 92 -8.00 10.91 -21.67
N SER A 93 -7.00 11.34 -20.92
CA SER A 93 -7.22 12.19 -19.76
C SER A 93 -7.76 13.54 -20.23
N PRO A 94 -8.88 14.06 -19.69
CA PRO A 94 -9.44 15.35 -20.09
C PRO A 94 -8.52 16.54 -19.77
N TRP A 95 -7.45 16.32 -19.00
CA TRP A 95 -6.44 17.31 -18.65
C TRP A 95 -5.21 17.29 -19.59
N ALA A 96 -5.13 16.31 -20.50
CA ALA A 96 -3.99 16.16 -21.41
C ALA A 96 -3.93 17.27 -22.47
N ASP A 97 -5.07 17.91 -22.77
CA ASP A 97 -5.18 18.99 -23.76
C ASP A 97 -5.12 20.40 -23.15
N SER A 98 -4.74 20.55 -21.87
CA SER A 98 -4.55 21.88 -21.29
C SER A 98 -3.26 22.50 -21.82
N PRO A 99 -3.30 23.59 -22.61
CA PRO A 99 -2.09 24.26 -23.05
C PRO A 99 -1.32 24.79 -21.84
N SER A 100 -0.02 24.54 -21.81
CA SER A 100 0.89 25.20 -20.87
C SER A 100 1.07 26.64 -21.32
N GLU A 101 0.59 27.59 -20.53
CA GLU A 101 0.84 29.02 -20.70
C GLU A 101 2.28 29.38 -20.31
#